data_AF-A0A2V7FKD2-F1
#
_entry.id   AF-A0A2V7FKD2-F1
#
_cell.length_a   1.000
_cell.length_b   1.000
_cell.length_c   1.000
_cell.angle_alpha   90.00
_cell.angle_beta   90.00
_cell.angle_gamma   90.00
#
_symmetry.space_group_name_H-M   'P 1'
#
loop_
_entity.id
_entity.type
_entity.pdbx_description
1 polymer ?
#
loop_
_entity_poly.entity_id
_entity_poly.type
_entity_poly.pdbx_seq_one_letter_code
_entity_poly.pdbx_strand_id
1 'polypeptide(L)'
;MVMSVKPGLYWTPNGNHRRAVLDKLRVKMIPAILVPEPEVAFQILALNTEKAHNLKEKSLEVIRMYRGLIKEEPDAGEEDYAFQFESAHFITLGLLYEENKRFAGGAFAPMLRRVDKFLKGGFPRAFKDREARAALVLEADEALGRVVAKLKKRGINHPYVKNFVLARTTPLTRQRKTLPSFDQTFKKLAENLESFDISKIRYEDIQRAAVVAPPPAG
;
A
#
# COMPACT_ATOMS: atom_id res chain seq x y z
N MET A 1 -0.47 19.35 15.91
CA MET A 1 -0.85 20.45 15.00
C MET A 1 -2.32 20.28 14.67
N VAL A 2 -3.07 21.36 14.53
CA VAL A 2 -4.52 21.31 14.28
C VAL A 2 -4.90 22.22 13.12
N MET A 3 -6.01 21.89 12.48
CA MET A 3 -6.55 22.62 11.33
C MET A 3 -8.03 22.86 11.53
N SER A 4 -8.52 24.02 11.13
CA SER A 4 -9.94 24.35 11.19
C SER A 4 -10.60 24.00 9.86
N VAL A 5 -11.33 22.88 9.81
CA VAL A 5 -12.10 22.48 8.62
C VAL A 5 -13.41 23.26 8.50
N LYS A 6 -13.99 23.68 9.64
CA LYS A 6 -15.14 24.58 9.76
C LYS A 6 -15.05 25.33 11.09
N PRO A 7 -15.73 26.49 11.27
CA PRO A 7 -15.77 27.17 12.56
C PRO A 7 -16.14 26.22 13.71
N GLY A 8 -15.28 26.13 14.72
CA GLY A 8 -15.47 25.25 15.88
C GLY A 8 -15.10 23.78 15.67
N LEU A 9 -14.70 23.37 14.46
CA LEU A 9 -14.28 21.99 14.16
C LEU A 9 -12.79 21.93 13.81
N TYR A 10 -12.03 21.27 14.68
CA TYR A 10 -10.59 21.13 14.54
C TYR A 10 -10.18 19.69 14.21
N TRP A 11 -9.37 19.53 13.17
CA TRP A 11 -8.79 18.27 12.75
C TRP A 11 -7.28 18.23 13.06
N THR A 12 -6.74 17.06 13.40
CA THR A 12 -5.33 16.89 13.79
C THR A 12 -4.59 16.11 12.69
N PRO A 13 -3.91 16.78 11.74
CA PRO A 13 -3.13 16.10 10.69
C PRO A 13 -1.85 15.43 11.24
N ASN A 14 -1.31 15.91 12.37
CA ASN A 14 -0.07 15.40 12.97
C ASN A 14 -0.13 15.49 14.50
N GLY A 15 0.31 14.44 15.18
CA GLY A 15 0.33 14.32 16.65
C GLY A 15 -0.87 13.59 17.25
N ASN A 16 -1.61 12.78 16.46
CA ASN A 16 -2.78 12.05 16.94
C ASN A 16 -2.47 11.08 18.10
N HIS A 17 -1.28 10.46 18.10
CA HIS A 17 -0.84 9.61 19.21
C HIS A 17 -0.66 10.40 20.51
N ARG A 18 0.05 11.55 20.45
CA ARG A 18 0.19 12.46 21.60
C ARG A 18 -1.17 12.96 22.07
N ARG A 19 -2.05 13.38 21.15
CA ARG A 19 -3.43 13.79 21.48
C ARG A 19 -4.18 12.69 22.24
N ALA A 20 -4.15 11.45 21.74
CA ALA A 20 -4.83 10.33 22.35
C ALA A 20 -4.28 9.95 23.74
N VAL A 21 -2.97 10.10 23.97
CA VAL A 21 -2.36 9.89 25.29
C VAL A 21 -2.78 11.01 26.25
N LEU A 22 -2.73 12.26 25.82
CA LEU A 22 -3.16 13.41 26.62
C LEU A 22 -4.65 13.34 26.99
N ASP A 23 -5.49 12.85 26.07
CA ASP A 23 -6.91 12.58 26.28
C ASP A 23 -7.11 11.53 27.41
N LYS A 24 -6.33 10.44 27.38
CA LYS A 24 -6.34 9.44 28.47
C LYS A 24 -5.86 10.00 29.81
N LEU A 25 -4.93 10.97 29.79
CA LEU A 25 -4.47 11.69 30.97
C LEU A 25 -5.46 12.77 31.44
N ARG A 26 -6.62 12.92 30.77
CA ARG A 26 -7.70 13.86 31.11
C ARG A 26 -7.21 15.31 31.25
N VAL A 27 -6.23 15.70 30.43
CA VAL A 27 -5.76 17.09 30.43
C VAL A 27 -6.86 18.02 29.97
N LYS A 28 -6.99 19.19 30.61
CA LYS A 28 -8.02 20.18 30.25
C LYS A 28 -7.68 20.97 28.98
N MET A 29 -6.39 21.04 28.62
CA MET A 29 -5.90 21.80 27.47
C MET A 29 -4.75 21.05 26.80
N ILE A 30 -4.71 21.10 25.47
CA ILE A 30 -3.63 20.54 24.64
C ILE A 30 -3.05 21.69 23.82
N PRO A 31 -1.74 22.01 23.96
CA PRO A 31 -1.11 23.02 23.12
C PRO A 31 -1.09 22.55 21.68
N ALA A 32 -1.49 23.43 20.75
CA ALA A 32 -1.56 23.11 19.34
C ALA A 32 -1.12 24.31 18.48
N ILE A 33 -0.44 24.01 17.37
CA ILE A 33 -0.19 24.96 16.30
C ILE A 33 -1.38 24.87 15.34
N LEU A 34 -2.09 25.98 15.14
CA LEU A 34 -3.18 26.09 14.17
C LEU A 34 -2.61 26.44 12.81
N VAL A 35 -2.97 25.64 11.80
CA VAL A 35 -2.63 25.92 10.39
C VAL A 35 -3.91 26.30 9.67
N PRO A 36 -4.06 27.58 9.27
CA PRO A 36 -5.28 28.06 8.63
C PRO A 36 -5.39 27.68 7.15
N GLU A 37 -4.27 27.39 6.46
CA GLU A 37 -4.24 27.04 5.04
C GLU A 37 -4.49 25.53 4.82
N PRO A 38 -5.59 25.13 4.17
CA PRO A 38 -5.89 23.72 3.88
C PRO A 38 -4.84 23.04 2.99
N GLU A 39 -4.21 23.80 2.09
CA GLU A 39 -3.19 23.30 1.17
C GLU A 39 -1.92 22.83 1.90
N VAL A 40 -1.61 23.46 3.04
CA VAL A 40 -0.44 23.12 3.87
C VAL A 40 -0.69 21.84 4.68
N ALA A 41 -1.95 21.43 4.88
CA ALA A 41 -2.34 20.17 5.54
C ALA A 41 -1.59 18.96 5.00
N PHE A 42 -1.56 18.89 3.67
CA PHE A 42 -1.01 17.74 2.95
C PHE A 42 0.52 17.69 3.06
N GLN A 43 1.16 18.86 3.15
CA GLN A 43 2.59 18.97 3.40
C GLN A 43 2.93 18.54 4.83
N ILE A 44 2.09 18.86 5.81
CA ILE A 44 2.25 18.46 7.22
C ILE A 44 2.13 16.95 7.42
N LEU A 45 1.24 16.29 6.68
CA LEU A 45 1.11 14.83 6.68
C LEU A 45 2.39 14.14 6.18
N ALA A 46 3.07 14.74 5.20
CA ALA A 46 4.36 14.26 4.71
C ALA A 46 5.50 14.45 5.72
N LEU A 47 5.36 15.39 6.66
CA LEU A 47 6.35 15.73 7.70
C LEU A 47 6.17 14.92 9.00
N ASN A 48 5.42 13.81 9.01
CA ASN A 48 5.28 12.95 10.19
C ASN A 48 6.63 12.32 10.58
N THR A 49 7.33 12.92 11.56
CA THR A 49 8.65 12.48 12.07
C THR A 49 8.58 11.56 13.30
N GLU A 50 7.39 11.22 13.80
CA GLU A 50 7.27 10.46 15.07
C GLU A 50 7.46 8.94 14.92
N LYS A 51 7.20 8.40 13.72
CA LYS A 51 7.45 7.02 13.33
C LYS A 51 7.23 6.94 11.81
N ALA A 52 8.09 6.26 11.06
CA ALA A 52 7.73 5.94 9.68
C ALA A 52 6.40 5.18 9.71
N HIS A 53 5.37 5.73 9.06
CA HIS A 53 4.07 5.09 8.97
C HIS A 53 4.25 3.67 8.45
N ASN A 54 3.58 2.69 9.07
CA ASN A 54 3.59 1.35 8.50
C ASN A 54 2.90 1.42 7.13
N LEU A 55 3.29 0.53 6.21
CA LEU A 55 2.83 0.54 4.81
C LEU A 55 1.31 0.67 4.70
N LYS A 56 0.58 0.03 5.60
CA LYS A 56 -0.88 0.04 5.64
C LYS A 56 -1.46 1.39 6.03
N GLU A 57 -1.00 1.99 7.12
CA GLU A 57 -1.41 3.31 7.57
C GLU A 57 -1.19 4.34 6.46
N LYS A 58 0.01 4.35 5.87
CA LYS A 58 0.34 5.27 4.79
C LYS A 58 -0.57 5.10 3.57
N SER A 59 -0.81 3.86 3.15
CA SER A 59 -1.67 3.56 2.01
C SER A 59 -3.13 3.98 2.27
N LEU A 60 -3.64 3.77 3.49
CA LEU A 60 -4.98 4.19 3.89
C LEU A 60 -5.12 5.72 3.99
N GLU A 61 -4.08 6.43 4.42
CA GLU A 61 -4.08 7.90 4.39
C GLU A 61 -4.10 8.43 2.95
N VAL A 62 -3.25 7.88 2.08
CA VAL A 62 -3.16 8.28 0.67
C VAL A 62 -4.49 8.08 -0.06
N ILE A 63 -5.15 6.92 0.10
CA ILE A 63 -6.44 6.69 -0.59
C ILE A 63 -7.58 7.57 -0.06
N ARG A 64 -7.56 7.92 1.24
CA ARG A 64 -8.52 8.88 1.81
C ARG A 64 -8.34 10.27 1.22
N MET A 65 -7.09 10.74 1.11
CA MET A 65 -6.77 11.99 0.43
C MET A 65 -7.23 11.96 -1.03
N TYR A 66 -6.91 10.89 -1.76
CA TYR A 66 -7.33 10.69 -3.15
C TYR A 66 -8.85 10.81 -3.31
N ARG A 67 -9.64 10.15 -2.46
CA ARG A 67 -11.11 10.23 -2.49
C ARG A 67 -11.65 11.63 -2.15
N GLY A 68 -10.93 12.41 -1.35
CA GLY A 68 -11.22 13.82 -1.11
C GLY A 68 -11.01 14.65 -2.37
N LEU A 69 -9.86 14.47 -3.04
CA LEU A 69 -9.50 15.20 -4.27
C LEU A 69 -10.46 14.92 -5.44
N ILE A 70 -11.02 13.71 -5.53
CA ILE A 70 -12.10 13.41 -6.50
C ILE A 70 -13.28 14.39 -6.38
N LYS A 71 -13.58 14.86 -5.15
CA LYS A 71 -14.73 15.75 -4.89
C LYS A 71 -14.38 17.22 -5.03
N GLU A 72 -13.19 17.61 -4.55
CA GLU A 72 -12.76 19.01 -4.50
C GLU A 72 -12.18 19.47 -5.85
N GLU A 73 -11.38 18.63 -6.51
CA GLU A 73 -10.63 18.97 -7.73
C GLU A 73 -10.69 17.85 -8.79
N PRO A 74 -11.89 17.51 -9.32
CA PRO A 74 -12.07 16.36 -10.21
C PRO A 74 -11.25 16.41 -11.51
N ASP A 75 -10.92 17.61 -11.99
CA ASP A 75 -10.17 17.82 -13.24
C ASP A 75 -8.65 17.70 -13.05
N ALA A 76 -8.16 17.76 -11.81
CA ALA A 76 -6.75 17.55 -11.48
C ALA A 76 -6.36 16.06 -11.62
N GLY A 77 -5.07 15.80 -11.86
CA GLY A 77 -4.52 14.47 -12.06
C GLY A 77 -3.65 13.98 -10.91
N GLU A 78 -3.28 12.70 -10.95
CA GLU A 78 -2.41 12.12 -9.92
C GLU A 78 -0.98 12.70 -9.94
N GLU A 79 -0.52 13.14 -11.11
CA GLU A 79 0.82 13.72 -11.30
C GLU A 79 0.94 15.09 -10.61
N ASP A 80 -0.15 15.86 -10.52
CA ASP A 80 -0.20 17.15 -9.83
C ASP A 80 -0.01 17.01 -8.31
N TYR A 81 -0.39 15.84 -7.78
CA TYR A 81 -0.33 15.48 -6.36
C TYR A 81 0.75 14.44 -6.05
N ALA A 82 1.71 14.24 -6.97
CA ALA A 82 2.74 13.21 -6.86
C ALA A 82 3.58 13.34 -5.58
N PHE A 83 3.86 14.56 -5.13
CA PHE A 83 4.61 14.83 -3.90
C PHE A 83 3.84 14.36 -2.66
N GLN A 84 2.55 14.69 -2.58
CA GLN A 84 1.65 14.37 -1.47
C GLN A 84 1.37 12.86 -1.42
N PHE A 85 1.20 12.23 -2.59
CA PHE A 85 1.01 10.79 -2.68
C PHE A 85 2.30 10.00 -2.42
N GLU A 86 3.46 10.62 -2.57
CA GLU A 86 4.82 10.06 -2.50
C GLU A 86 5.10 8.96 -3.55
N SER A 87 4.19 8.02 -3.73
CA SER A 87 4.29 6.94 -4.70
C SER A 87 2.93 6.36 -5.07
N ALA A 88 2.74 6.12 -6.37
CA ALA A 88 1.54 5.56 -6.96
C ALA A 88 1.03 4.27 -6.26
N HIS A 89 1.94 3.39 -5.83
CA HIS A 89 1.55 2.11 -5.23
C HIS A 89 0.78 2.26 -3.90
N PHE A 90 0.91 3.38 -3.18
CA PHE A 90 0.14 3.62 -1.97
C PHE A 90 -1.35 3.82 -2.27
N ILE A 91 -1.71 4.33 -3.44
CA ILE A 91 -3.10 4.49 -3.89
C ILE A 91 -3.72 3.11 -4.09
N THR A 92 -3.06 2.26 -4.88
CA THR A 92 -3.52 0.88 -5.17
C THR A 92 -3.58 0.02 -3.91
N LEU A 93 -2.56 0.09 -3.05
CA LEU A 93 -2.57 -0.61 -1.77
C LEU A 93 -3.67 -0.09 -0.83
N GLY A 94 -3.96 1.20 -0.87
CA GLY A 94 -5.02 1.81 -0.07
C GLY A 94 -6.38 1.20 -0.40
N LEU A 95 -6.70 1.06 -1.69
CA LEU A 95 -7.91 0.36 -2.14
C LEU A 95 -7.97 -1.08 -1.62
N LEU A 96 -6.87 -1.83 -1.75
CA LEU A 96 -6.78 -3.21 -1.28
C LEU A 96 -6.95 -3.34 0.24
N TYR A 97 -6.44 -2.37 1.01
CA TYR A 97 -6.61 -2.37 2.47
C TYR A 97 -7.99 -1.91 2.93
N GLU A 98 -8.68 -1.05 2.16
CA GLU A 98 -10.09 -0.69 2.40
C GLU A 98 -10.97 -1.94 2.28
N GLU A 99 -10.76 -2.76 1.24
CA GLU A 99 -11.49 -4.00 1.01
C GLU A 99 -11.06 -5.11 1.99
N ASN A 100 -9.75 -5.32 2.16
CA ASN A 100 -9.19 -6.35 3.02
C ASN A 100 -8.11 -5.78 3.96
N LYS A 101 -8.50 -5.50 5.21
CA LYS A 101 -7.60 -5.00 6.25
C LYS A 101 -6.40 -5.91 6.54
N ARG A 102 -6.43 -7.18 6.15
CA ARG A 102 -5.35 -8.18 6.34
C ARG A 102 -4.61 -8.50 5.03
N PHE A 103 -4.81 -7.71 3.98
CA PHE A 103 -4.11 -7.85 2.71
C PHE A 103 -2.59 -7.89 2.92
N ALA A 104 -1.90 -8.76 2.16
CA ALA A 104 -0.46 -8.97 2.30
C ALA A 104 0.36 -7.90 1.56
N GLY A 105 0.08 -6.62 1.82
CA GLY A 105 0.67 -5.51 1.06
C GLY A 105 2.20 -5.46 1.10
N GLY A 106 2.82 -5.87 2.21
CA GLY A 106 4.29 -5.96 2.30
C GLY A 106 4.92 -6.92 1.29
N ALA A 107 4.20 -7.98 0.89
CA ALA A 107 4.67 -8.96 -0.08
C ALA A 107 4.59 -8.42 -1.52
N PHE A 108 3.56 -7.64 -1.83
CA PHE A 108 3.33 -7.05 -3.17
C PHE A 108 4.03 -5.71 -3.39
N ALA A 109 4.33 -4.95 -2.32
CA ALA A 109 4.92 -3.61 -2.41
C ALA A 109 6.21 -3.54 -3.25
N PRO A 110 7.18 -4.47 -3.17
CA PRO A 110 8.37 -4.42 -4.01
C PRO A 110 8.07 -4.53 -5.52
N MET A 111 7.03 -5.27 -5.89
CA MET A 111 6.60 -5.41 -7.28
C MET A 111 5.85 -4.14 -7.72
N LEU A 112 4.87 -3.71 -6.93
CA LEU A 112 4.07 -2.52 -7.21
C LEU A 112 4.96 -1.27 -7.36
N ARG A 113 5.97 -1.08 -6.51
CA ARG A 113 6.91 0.04 -6.62
C ARG A 113 7.60 0.13 -8.00
N ARG A 114 7.79 -1.01 -8.67
CA ARG A 114 8.44 -1.07 -9.99
C ARG A 114 7.46 -0.72 -11.12
N VAL A 115 6.26 -1.28 -11.07
CA VAL A 115 5.32 -1.28 -12.23
C VAL A 115 4.13 -0.33 -12.07
N ASP A 116 3.80 0.05 -10.84
CA ASP A 116 2.71 0.99 -10.57
C ASP A 116 3.22 2.43 -10.66
N LYS A 117 2.60 3.20 -11.55
CA LYS A 117 2.94 4.59 -11.86
C LYS A 117 1.69 5.47 -11.75
N PHE A 118 1.90 6.77 -11.57
CA PHE A 118 0.81 7.74 -11.59
C PHE A 118 0.11 7.68 -12.95
N LEU A 119 -1.21 7.79 -12.91
CA LEU A 119 -2.08 7.71 -14.06
C LEU A 119 -2.33 9.11 -14.61
N LYS A 120 -2.54 9.17 -15.94
CA LYS A 120 -2.85 10.42 -16.63
C LYS A 120 -4.36 10.65 -16.67
N GLY A 121 -4.75 11.92 -16.64
CA GLY A 121 -6.14 12.37 -16.69
C GLY A 121 -6.72 12.66 -15.32
N GLY A 122 -7.93 13.23 -15.31
CA GLY A 122 -8.61 13.66 -14.09
C GLY A 122 -8.91 12.52 -13.10
N PHE A 123 -8.96 12.85 -11.81
CA PHE A 123 -9.15 11.90 -10.71
C PHE A 123 -10.30 10.91 -10.91
N PRO A 124 -11.53 11.28 -11.36
CA PRO A 124 -12.61 10.30 -11.53
C PRO A 124 -12.30 9.21 -12.55
N ARG A 125 -11.57 9.54 -13.63
CA ARG A 125 -11.16 8.56 -14.64
C ARG A 125 -10.01 7.70 -14.12
N ALA A 126 -8.97 8.34 -13.58
CA ALA A 126 -7.83 7.64 -13.00
C ALA A 126 -8.26 6.69 -11.86
N PHE A 127 -9.29 7.06 -11.09
CA PHE A 127 -9.83 6.22 -10.03
C PHE A 127 -10.41 4.89 -10.53
N LYS A 128 -11.13 4.89 -11.66
CA LYS A 128 -11.63 3.65 -12.27
C LYS A 128 -10.49 2.72 -12.70
N ASP A 129 -9.42 3.31 -13.25
CA ASP A 129 -8.22 2.57 -13.62
C ASP A 129 -7.49 2.04 -12.36
N ARG A 130 -7.50 2.78 -11.25
CA ARG A 130 -6.99 2.31 -9.95
C ARG A 130 -7.79 1.14 -9.40
N GLU A 131 -9.12 1.15 -9.51
CA GLU A 131 -9.98 0.03 -9.11
C GLU A 131 -9.68 -1.21 -9.95
N ALA A 132 -9.54 -1.07 -11.27
CA ALA A 132 -9.15 -2.17 -12.15
C ALA A 132 -7.77 -2.73 -11.80
N ARG A 133 -6.79 -1.86 -11.50
CA ARG A 133 -5.46 -2.26 -11.02
C ARG A 133 -5.53 -3.01 -9.69
N ALA A 134 -6.31 -2.52 -8.74
CA ALA A 134 -6.50 -3.18 -7.44
C ALA A 134 -7.11 -4.58 -7.63
N ALA A 135 -8.11 -4.73 -8.49
CA ALA A 135 -8.72 -6.02 -8.80
C ALA A 135 -7.70 -7.06 -9.33
N LEU A 136 -6.80 -6.66 -10.24
CA LEU A 136 -5.74 -7.55 -10.75
C LEU A 136 -4.76 -7.99 -9.64
N VAL A 137 -4.45 -7.09 -8.69
CA VAL A 137 -3.59 -7.42 -7.56
C VAL A 137 -4.29 -8.38 -6.59
N LEU A 138 -5.59 -8.16 -6.36
CA LEU A 138 -6.41 -9.04 -5.52
C LEU A 138 -6.49 -10.45 -6.11
N GLU A 139 -6.75 -10.57 -7.42
CA GLU A 139 -6.74 -11.86 -8.13
C GLU A 139 -5.40 -12.60 -7.95
N ALA A 140 -4.29 -11.88 -8.04
CA ALA A 140 -2.97 -12.45 -7.79
C ALA A 140 -2.76 -12.86 -6.32
N ASP A 141 -3.26 -12.11 -5.32
CA ASP A 141 -3.19 -12.50 -3.91
C ASP A 141 -4.06 -13.74 -3.62
N GLU A 142 -5.23 -13.86 -4.26
CA GLU A 142 -6.05 -15.06 -4.16
C GLU A 142 -5.35 -16.28 -4.75
N ALA A 143 -4.76 -16.15 -5.94
CA ALA A 143 -3.96 -17.21 -6.56
C ALA A 143 -2.77 -17.62 -5.66
N LEU A 144 -2.06 -16.63 -5.10
CA LEU A 144 -1.01 -16.86 -4.12
C LEU A 144 -1.53 -17.58 -2.87
N GLY A 145 -2.70 -17.18 -2.37
CA GLY A 145 -3.38 -17.81 -1.23
C GLY A 145 -3.65 -19.30 -1.49
N ARG A 146 -4.12 -19.65 -2.69
CA ARG A 146 -4.32 -21.05 -3.11
C ARG A 146 -3.01 -21.85 -3.07
N VAL A 147 -1.92 -21.28 -3.59
CA VAL A 147 -0.58 -21.93 -3.57
C VAL A 147 -0.08 -22.12 -2.14
N VAL A 148 -0.14 -21.07 -1.31
CA VAL A 148 0.29 -21.10 0.10
C VAL A 148 -0.51 -22.12 0.90
N ALA A 149 -1.83 -22.21 0.68
CA ALA A 149 -2.68 -23.20 1.33
C ALA A 149 -2.27 -24.64 0.96
N LYS A 150 -1.93 -24.90 -0.32
CA LYS A 150 -1.43 -26.22 -0.74
C LYS A 150 -0.07 -26.55 -0.12
N LEU A 151 0.86 -25.57 -0.02
CA LEU A 151 2.15 -25.75 0.65
C LEU A 151 1.96 -26.05 2.15
N LYS A 152 1.04 -25.34 2.81
CA LYS A 152 0.71 -25.58 4.23
C LYS A 152 0.16 -27.00 4.46
N LYS A 153 -0.68 -27.51 3.55
CA LYS A 153 -1.17 -28.90 3.59
C LYS A 153 -0.05 -29.94 3.46
N ARG A 154 1.07 -29.59 2.83
CA ARG A 154 2.30 -30.42 2.74
C ARG A 154 3.23 -30.25 3.96
N GLY A 155 2.81 -29.56 5.01
CA GLY A 155 3.62 -29.33 6.22
C GLY A 155 4.57 -28.13 6.12
N ILE A 156 4.52 -27.35 5.02
CA ILE A 156 5.37 -26.18 4.85
C ILE A 156 4.65 -24.95 5.41
N ASN A 157 4.92 -24.63 6.67
CA ASN A 157 4.38 -23.45 7.34
C ASN A 157 5.52 -22.54 7.83
N HIS A 158 5.80 -21.47 7.07
CA HIS A 158 6.87 -20.52 7.40
C HIS A 158 6.42 -19.08 7.11
N PRO A 159 6.80 -18.08 7.93
CA PRO A 159 6.36 -16.68 7.74
C PRO A 159 6.67 -16.10 6.35
N TYR A 160 7.77 -16.56 5.73
CA TYR A 160 8.23 -16.07 4.43
C TYR A 160 7.69 -16.85 3.22
N VAL A 161 6.77 -17.81 3.39
CA VAL A 161 6.26 -18.62 2.25
C VAL A 161 5.67 -17.73 1.15
N LYS A 162 4.89 -16.70 1.50
CA LYS A 162 4.31 -15.76 0.53
C LYS A 162 5.39 -15.07 -0.30
N ASN A 163 6.39 -14.50 0.37
CA ASN A 163 7.50 -13.81 -0.28
C ASN A 163 8.33 -14.75 -1.15
N PHE A 164 8.55 -15.98 -0.68
CA PHE A 164 9.26 -17.01 -1.44
C PHE A 164 8.54 -17.38 -2.73
N VAL A 165 7.24 -17.64 -2.67
CA VAL A 165 6.43 -17.99 -3.86
C VAL A 165 6.43 -16.82 -4.85
N LEU A 166 6.15 -15.60 -4.39
CA LEU A 166 6.17 -14.40 -5.25
C LEU A 166 7.54 -14.17 -5.91
N ALA A 167 8.64 -14.39 -5.19
CA ALA A 167 9.99 -14.27 -5.77
C ALA A 167 10.26 -15.30 -6.88
N ARG A 168 9.61 -16.45 -6.84
CA ARG A 168 9.73 -17.50 -7.87
C ARG A 168 8.76 -17.31 -9.05
N THR A 169 7.63 -16.65 -8.82
CA THR A 169 6.58 -16.45 -9.84
C THR A 169 6.59 -15.05 -10.46
N THR A 170 7.38 -14.11 -9.94
CA THR A 170 7.46 -12.75 -10.46
C THR A 170 7.97 -12.73 -11.92
N PRO A 171 7.24 -12.09 -12.86
CA PRO A 171 7.70 -11.94 -14.24
C PRO A 171 8.83 -10.91 -14.38
N LEU A 172 9.19 -10.21 -13.30
CA LEU A 172 10.11 -9.07 -13.33
C LEU A 172 11.59 -9.45 -13.14
N THR A 173 11.93 -10.72 -12.93
CA THR A 173 13.30 -11.18 -12.64
C THR A 173 14.23 -11.08 -13.86
N ARG A 174 13.70 -11.30 -15.06
CA ARG A 174 14.46 -11.27 -16.34
C ARG A 174 14.40 -9.92 -17.06
N GLN A 175 13.48 -9.05 -16.65
CA GLN A 175 13.17 -7.77 -17.30
C GLN A 175 13.94 -6.65 -16.60
N ARG A 176 15.21 -6.44 -17.00
CA ARG A 176 16.10 -5.40 -16.44
C ARG A 176 16.10 -4.08 -17.21
N LYS A 177 15.82 -4.10 -18.52
CA LYS A 177 15.92 -2.90 -19.39
C LYS A 177 14.56 -2.27 -19.70
N THR A 178 13.56 -3.09 -20.02
CA THR A 178 12.17 -2.67 -20.23
C THR A 178 11.32 -3.37 -19.19
N LEU A 179 10.49 -2.62 -18.46
CA LEU A 179 9.52 -3.21 -17.54
C LEU A 179 8.22 -3.47 -18.31
N PRO A 180 7.57 -4.63 -18.10
CA PRO A 180 6.23 -4.85 -18.64
C PRO A 180 5.23 -3.88 -18.02
N SER A 181 4.08 -3.70 -18.68
CA SER A 181 3.01 -2.88 -18.11
C SER A 181 2.46 -3.48 -16.81
N PHE A 182 1.73 -2.68 -16.04
CA PHE A 182 1.06 -3.15 -14.82
C PHE A 182 0.18 -4.38 -15.11
N ASP A 183 -0.70 -4.27 -16.10
CA ASP A 183 -1.62 -5.33 -16.52
C ASP A 183 -0.88 -6.59 -16.95
N GLN A 184 0.15 -6.46 -17.79
CA GLN A 184 0.96 -7.59 -18.24
C GLN A 184 1.67 -8.27 -17.05
N THR A 185 2.16 -7.47 -16.10
CA THR A 185 2.83 -7.97 -14.90
C THR A 185 1.90 -8.82 -14.05
N PHE A 186 0.72 -8.32 -13.72
CA PHE A 186 -0.20 -9.01 -12.81
C PHE A 186 -0.92 -10.17 -13.48
N LYS A 187 -1.28 -10.08 -14.76
CA LYS A 187 -1.80 -11.22 -15.54
C LYS A 187 -0.77 -12.34 -15.60
N LYS A 188 0.49 -12.01 -15.94
CA LYS A 188 1.54 -13.04 -16.01
C LYS A 188 1.89 -13.62 -14.64
N LEU A 189 1.82 -12.81 -13.58
CA LEU A 189 1.99 -13.28 -12.22
C LEU A 189 0.90 -14.30 -11.84
N ALA A 190 -0.37 -14.01 -12.14
CA ALA A 190 -1.47 -14.93 -11.88
C ALA A 190 -1.28 -16.27 -12.61
N GLU A 191 -0.96 -16.24 -13.92
CA GLU A 191 -0.63 -17.45 -14.69
C GLU A 191 0.53 -18.26 -14.07
N ASN A 192 1.60 -17.57 -13.64
CA ASN A 192 2.75 -18.22 -13.01
C ASN A 192 2.41 -18.82 -11.64
N LEU A 193 1.50 -18.21 -10.88
CA LEU A 193 1.01 -18.73 -9.60
C LEU A 193 0.11 -19.96 -9.80
N GLU A 194 -0.74 -19.96 -10.82
CA GLU A 194 -1.64 -21.09 -11.11
C GLU A 194 -0.88 -22.32 -11.60
N SER A 195 0.15 -22.10 -12.43
CA SER A 195 1.04 -23.14 -12.93
C SER A 195 2.15 -23.54 -11.94
N PHE A 196 2.18 -22.95 -10.74
CA PHE A 196 3.27 -23.16 -9.78
C PHE A 196 3.30 -24.59 -9.23
N ASP A 197 4.32 -25.34 -9.63
CA ASP A 197 4.56 -26.71 -9.18
C ASP A 197 5.12 -26.74 -7.75
N ILE A 198 4.22 -26.93 -6.79
CA ILE A 198 4.57 -27.03 -5.38
C ILE A 198 5.41 -28.27 -5.06
N SER A 199 5.33 -29.36 -5.84
CA SER A 199 5.92 -30.67 -5.49
C SER A 199 7.44 -30.58 -5.26
N LYS A 200 8.09 -29.69 -6.00
CA LYS A 200 9.54 -29.45 -5.97
C LYS A 200 10.01 -28.58 -4.81
N ILE A 201 9.10 -28.01 -4.02
CA ILE A 201 9.44 -27.09 -2.93
C ILE A 201 9.64 -27.86 -1.63
N ARG A 202 10.81 -27.63 -1.00
CA ARG A 202 11.15 -28.14 0.33
C ARG A 202 11.20 -27.00 1.36
N TYR A 203 11.07 -27.34 2.63
CA TYR A 203 11.08 -26.36 3.72
C TYR A 203 12.41 -25.57 3.81
N GLU A 204 13.53 -26.27 3.62
CA GLU A 204 14.88 -25.68 3.60
C GLU A 204 15.05 -24.59 2.54
N ASP A 205 14.38 -24.73 1.39
CA ASP A 205 14.48 -23.75 0.29
C ASP A 205 13.88 -22.40 0.72
N ILE A 206 12.84 -22.43 1.57
CA ILE A 206 12.19 -21.23 2.11
C ILE A 206 13.03 -20.62 3.23
N GLN A 207 13.67 -21.43 4.07
CA GLN A 207 14.58 -20.94 5.11
C GLN A 207 15.79 -20.22 4.49
N ARG A 208 16.42 -20.80 3.47
CA ARG A 208 17.55 -20.17 2.75
C ARG A 208 17.16 -18.82 2.15
N ALA A 209 15.96 -18.74 1.56
CA ALA A 209 15.46 -17.48 1.01
C ALA A 209 15.16 -16.43 2.08
N ALA A 210 14.74 -16.85 3.29
CA ALA A 210 14.46 -15.95 4.40
C ALA A 210 15.71 -15.29 4.99
N VAL A 211 16.88 -15.94 4.93
CA VAL A 211 18.17 -15.37 5.37
C VAL A 211 18.60 -14.18 4.50
N VAL A 212 18.19 -14.16 3.23
CA VAL A 212 18.54 -13.10 2.26
C VAL A 212 17.48 -11.98 2.24
N ALA A 213 16.29 -12.22 2.79
CA ALA A 213 15.20 -11.25 2.80
C ALA A 213 15.32 -10.31 4.02
N PRO A 214 15.08 -9.00 3.86
CA PRO A 214 14.91 -8.12 5.02
C PRO A 214 13.72 -8.61 5.88
N PRO A 215 13.75 -8.41 7.21
CA PRO A 215 12.71 -8.89 8.10
C PRO A 215 11.34 -8.35 7.67
N PRO A 216 10.25 -9.13 7.82
CA PRO A 216 8.92 -8.69 7.45
C PRO A 216 8.58 -7.44 8.24
N ALA A 217 8.15 -6.39 7.54
CA ALA A 217 7.57 -5.22 8.18
C ALA A 217 6.30 -5.67 8.91
N GLY A 218 6.35 -5.65 10.24
CA GLY A 218 5.22 -5.94 11.13
C GLY A 218 4.16 -4.84 11.13
#